data_AF-A0A8J2PS28-F1
#
_entry.id   AF-A0A8J2PS28-F1
#
_cell.length_a   1.000
_cell.length_b   1.000
_cell.length_c   1.000
_cell.angle_alpha   90.00
_cell.angle_beta   90.00
_cell.angle_gamma   90.00
#
_symmetry.space_group_name_H-M   'P 1'
#
loop_
_entity.id
_entity.type
_entity.pdbx_description
1 polymer ?
#
loop_
_entity_poly.entity_id
_entity_poly.type
_entity_poly.pdbx_seq_one_letter_code
_entity_poly.pdbx_strand_id
1 'polypeptide(L)'
;MEPIPDPHTSMDSYLIPNFPILFQIFSRLARFPFSPVIIPLLYLLAPALVLSLSSSSYYFDFFLSQLDSRNTDPFHFETYDFIVVGGGSAGAVVANRLSKHNTVLLLESGGNPHPLTSVPVASPILLNQPPIDWLYETVPQMNSSFAFERNRIRWPRGRSLGGSSVLNNMIYMRGNPKDFDRWAEISGDKEWKYDRLLPFFKKLETYRGHFPNEKYHGSDGPVHVEKMRFTRGIKEWLKAGTELGYEVRDHNAGQYEGFSYLDVTMKRGTRFDTYRAYINTAKHRGNLFIKRYSLAFKIHIDRDRNAYGVSYYRHGVQKFVRADKEIIISAGTIGSAHLLMLSGVGPKEHLNSMQIKCRVNLPVGQNLHDHLVANVGPFLIEPPLSLISDRDVSPQSVLDFFYRGTGPLVSSSALSGTAYIASSVAKPTWPDTLLLLVGAGLHRSIGADQEKALSFKSGILQKYYKADIGKDANFVTVMIGKPKSRGELTLRDNYPFSQPLLNPRYLSHPEDVQVLIEGAKFVTKLYEGTRTYQSVGTSDRTAVVDSKLRVLKTRGLRVIDASVIPEVTNGNLNIPVIMIGEKGSHEIREHWAAQFLVCPQIEYLVRPKEHEEKCFYTKHI
;
A
#
# COMPACT_ATOMS: atom_id res chain seq x y z
N MET A 1 -19.70 24.13 25.50
CA MET A 1 -19.04 25.11 24.61
C MET A 1 -17.72 25.46 25.28
N GLU A 2 -16.65 24.80 24.83
CA GLU A 2 -15.28 25.07 25.26
C GLU A 2 -14.54 25.78 24.12
N PRO A 3 -13.59 26.68 24.41
CA PRO A 3 -13.07 27.61 23.42
C PRO A 3 -12.11 26.92 22.45
N ILE A 4 -12.26 27.28 21.18
CA ILE A 4 -11.40 26.92 20.05
C ILE A 4 -9.98 27.45 20.33
N PRO A 5 -8.91 26.64 20.27
CA PRO A 5 -7.56 27.15 20.39
C PRO A 5 -7.16 27.94 19.13
N ASP A 6 -6.60 29.11 19.38
CA ASP A 6 -5.99 30.07 18.46
C ASP A 6 -5.08 29.40 17.40
N PRO A 7 -5.28 29.64 16.08
CA PRO A 7 -4.49 29.02 15.02
C PRO A 7 -3.08 29.62 14.83
N HIS A 8 -2.62 30.55 15.67
CA HIS A 8 -1.36 31.28 15.44
C HIS A 8 -0.15 30.91 16.30
N THR A 9 -0.17 29.82 17.07
CA THR A 9 1.01 29.40 17.86
C THR A 9 1.57 28.02 17.46
N SER A 10 2.88 27.99 17.18
CA SER A 10 3.77 26.87 16.81
C SER A 10 3.76 26.41 15.35
N MET A 11 4.25 27.29 14.47
CA MET A 11 4.77 26.92 13.15
C MET A 11 6.21 26.38 13.29
N ASP A 12 6.41 25.35 14.12
CA ASP A 12 7.74 24.80 14.37
C ASP A 12 8.11 23.72 13.33
N SER A 13 9.02 24.11 12.42
CA SER A 13 10.11 23.25 11.90
C SER A 13 9.82 22.05 10.98
N TYR A 14 8.67 21.98 10.30
CA TYR A 14 8.40 20.88 9.33
C TYR A 14 8.20 21.31 7.87
N LEU A 15 8.34 22.59 7.55
CA LEU A 15 8.36 23.10 6.18
C LEU A 15 9.78 23.52 5.79
N ILE A 16 10.09 23.39 4.50
CA ILE A 16 11.36 23.83 3.89
C ILE A 16 11.67 25.25 4.40
N PRO A 17 12.83 25.50 5.05
CA PRO A 17 13.07 26.73 5.82
C PRO A 17 13.01 28.04 5.03
N ASN A 18 12.92 28.00 3.69
CA ASN A 18 12.93 29.16 2.80
C ASN A 18 11.59 29.46 2.10
N PHE A 19 10.50 28.77 2.47
CA PHE A 19 9.21 28.92 1.76
C PHE A 19 8.50 30.29 1.92
N PRO A 20 8.62 31.05 3.03
CA PRO A 20 8.01 32.38 3.13
C PRO A 20 8.54 33.38 2.08
N ILE A 21 9.81 33.24 1.70
CA ILE A 21 10.46 34.06 0.67
C ILE A 21 9.93 33.68 -0.72
N LEU A 22 9.82 32.38 -1.00
CA LEU A 22 9.20 31.86 -2.21
C LEU A 22 7.72 32.30 -2.34
N PHE A 23 6.98 32.42 -1.23
CA PHE A 23 5.60 32.93 -1.24
C PHE A 23 5.51 34.43 -1.55
N GLN A 24 6.43 35.26 -1.05
CA GLN A 24 6.50 36.66 -1.46
C GLN A 24 6.86 36.79 -2.95
N ILE A 25 7.71 35.90 -3.46
CA ILE A 25 8.06 35.85 -4.89
C ILE A 25 6.86 35.36 -5.71
N PHE A 26 6.20 34.27 -5.34
CA PHE A 26 5.04 33.70 -6.05
C PHE A 26 3.79 34.59 -5.97
N SER A 27 3.52 35.26 -4.85
CA SER A 27 2.39 36.19 -4.71
C SER A 27 2.61 37.50 -5.47
N ARG A 28 3.87 37.96 -5.61
CA ARG A 28 4.23 39.07 -6.49
C ARG A 28 4.18 38.66 -7.95
N LEU A 29 4.64 37.46 -8.28
CA LEU A 29 4.52 36.88 -9.62
C LEU A 29 3.04 36.77 -10.00
N ALA A 30 2.16 36.19 -9.16
CA ALA A 30 0.74 35.99 -9.48
C ALA A 30 -0.09 37.27 -9.71
N ARG A 31 0.48 38.46 -9.43
CA ARG A 31 -0.12 39.77 -9.75
C ARG A 31 0.32 40.32 -11.10
N PHE A 32 1.30 39.72 -11.76
CA PHE A 32 1.57 39.98 -13.17
C PHE A 32 0.51 39.28 -14.02
N PRO A 33 0.01 39.91 -15.10
CA PRO A 33 -0.86 39.25 -16.06
C PRO A 33 -0.02 38.19 -16.78
N PHE A 34 0.08 36.99 -16.20
CA PHE A 34 0.82 35.92 -16.82
C PHE A 34 0.07 35.48 -18.06
N SER A 35 0.71 35.74 -19.20
CA SER A 35 0.31 35.26 -20.51
C SER A 35 -0.18 33.81 -20.45
N PRO A 36 -1.25 33.43 -21.19
CA PRO A 36 -1.75 32.06 -21.29
C PRO A 36 -0.70 31.02 -21.75
N VAL A 37 0.52 31.47 -22.07
CA VAL A 37 1.68 30.65 -22.41
C VAL A 37 2.50 30.23 -21.18
N ILE A 38 2.62 31.06 -20.14
CA ILE A 38 3.55 30.83 -19.01
C ILE A 38 3.04 29.75 -18.06
N ILE A 39 1.72 29.71 -17.81
CA ILE A 39 1.11 28.71 -16.93
C ILE A 39 1.26 27.30 -17.52
N PRO A 40 0.91 27.02 -18.79
CA PRO A 40 1.20 25.72 -19.43
C PRO A 40 2.68 25.38 -19.48
N LEU A 41 3.58 26.36 -19.66
CA LEU A 41 5.03 26.15 -19.64
C LEU A 41 5.51 25.73 -18.25
N LEU A 42 4.99 26.33 -17.18
CA LEU A 42 5.24 25.90 -15.79
C LEU A 42 4.70 24.49 -15.53
N TYR A 43 3.56 24.10 -16.11
CA TYR A 43 3.05 22.73 -16.02
C TYR A 43 3.91 21.71 -16.79
N LEU A 44 4.41 22.09 -17.97
CA LEU A 44 5.33 21.26 -18.77
C LEU A 44 6.70 21.12 -18.10
N LEU A 45 7.19 22.18 -17.46
CA LEU A 45 8.48 22.20 -16.79
C LEU A 45 8.43 21.69 -15.36
N ALA A 46 7.28 21.70 -14.68
CA ALA A 46 7.17 21.28 -13.28
C ALA A 46 7.61 19.83 -13.03
N PRO A 47 7.25 18.82 -13.85
CA PRO A 47 7.75 17.46 -13.67
C PRO A 47 9.27 17.36 -13.87
N ALA A 48 9.81 18.03 -14.89
CA ALA A 48 11.25 18.06 -15.18
C ALA A 48 12.03 18.82 -14.09
N LEU A 49 11.48 19.92 -13.59
CA LEU A 49 12.01 20.71 -12.49
C LEU A 49 11.93 19.94 -11.17
N VAL A 50 10.84 19.24 -10.89
CA VAL A 50 10.71 18.36 -9.72
C VAL A 50 11.71 17.22 -9.81
N LEU A 51 11.88 16.55 -10.95
CA LEU A 51 12.87 15.49 -11.13
C LEU A 51 14.32 16.02 -11.02
N SER A 52 14.58 17.20 -11.57
CA SER A 52 15.88 17.90 -11.50
C SER A 52 16.19 18.33 -10.07
N LEU A 53 15.23 18.97 -9.37
CA LEU A 53 15.33 19.34 -7.97
C LEU A 53 15.41 18.11 -7.06
N SER A 54 14.80 16.99 -7.44
CA SER A 54 14.84 15.74 -6.68
C SER A 54 16.21 15.06 -6.76
N SER A 55 16.76 14.97 -7.98
CA SER A 55 18.13 14.50 -8.19
C SER A 55 19.12 15.45 -7.51
N SER A 56 18.89 16.76 -7.63
CA SER A 56 19.67 17.79 -6.94
C SER A 56 19.55 17.68 -5.43
N SER A 57 18.39 17.34 -4.87
CA SER A 57 18.20 17.14 -3.43
C SER A 57 19.05 15.98 -2.91
N TYR A 58 19.18 14.89 -3.67
CA TYR A 58 20.06 13.79 -3.30
C TYR A 58 21.54 14.21 -3.36
N TYR A 59 21.98 14.80 -4.47
CA TYR A 59 23.38 15.22 -4.62
C TYR A 59 23.76 16.32 -3.63
N PHE A 60 22.83 17.21 -3.31
CA PHE A 60 22.97 18.23 -2.28
C PHE A 60 23.03 17.61 -0.88
N ASP A 61 22.16 16.66 -0.55
CA ASP A 61 22.21 15.93 0.74
C ASP A 61 23.51 15.14 0.89
N PHE A 62 24.00 14.56 -0.22
CA PHE A 62 25.28 13.86 -0.30
C PHE A 62 26.45 14.82 -0.09
N PHE A 63 26.47 15.94 -0.81
CA PHE A 63 27.49 16.98 -0.66
C PHE A 63 27.52 17.54 0.77
N LEU A 64 26.36 17.92 1.32
CA LEU A 64 26.26 18.37 2.70
C LEU A 64 26.73 17.32 3.70
N SER A 65 26.53 16.03 3.43
CA SER A 65 27.04 14.96 4.31
C SER A 65 28.56 14.86 4.36
N GLN A 66 29.26 15.39 3.34
CA GLN A 66 30.72 15.49 3.34
C GLN A 66 31.21 16.69 4.16
N LEU A 67 30.44 17.79 4.15
CA LEU A 67 30.76 19.01 4.89
C LEU A 67 30.33 18.99 6.36
N ASP A 68 29.39 18.12 6.73
CA ASP A 68 28.81 18.09 8.07
C ASP A 68 29.85 17.67 9.12
N SER A 69 30.36 18.68 9.83
CA SER A 69 31.41 18.54 10.85
C SER A 69 30.93 17.85 12.13
N ARG A 70 29.60 17.73 12.34
CA ARG A 70 29.03 16.88 13.40
C ARG A 70 29.05 15.40 13.02
N ASN A 71 29.21 15.11 11.72
CA ASN A 71 29.33 13.77 11.16
C ASN A 71 30.74 13.40 10.72
N THR A 72 31.68 14.34 10.68
CA THR A 72 33.08 14.04 11.01
C THR A 72 33.14 13.88 12.52
N ASP A 73 33.65 12.77 13.00
CA ASP A 73 33.79 12.55 14.44
C ASP A 73 34.75 13.62 15.01
N PRO A 74 34.29 14.62 15.78
CA PRO A 74 35.20 15.64 16.30
C PRO A 74 36.15 15.07 17.35
N PHE A 75 35.85 13.85 17.85
CA PHE A 75 36.62 13.14 18.86
C PHE A 75 37.32 11.89 18.32
N HIS A 76 37.06 11.48 17.07
CA HIS A 76 37.47 10.16 16.54
C HIS A 76 37.22 9.03 17.55
N PHE A 77 35.98 8.86 18.01
CA PHE A 77 35.60 7.68 18.75
C PHE A 77 35.88 6.43 17.90
N GLU A 78 36.94 5.72 18.25
CA GLU A 78 37.24 4.40 17.70
C GLU A 78 36.18 3.37 18.09
N THR A 79 35.39 3.68 19.14
CA THR A 79 34.47 2.76 19.80
C THR A 79 33.17 3.43 20.26
N TYR A 80 32.07 2.68 20.19
CA TYR A 80 30.74 3.07 20.67
C TYR A 80 30.16 1.94 21.52
N ASP A 81 29.25 2.23 22.47
CA ASP A 81 28.55 1.17 23.22
C ASP A 81 27.82 0.23 22.25
N PHE A 82 27.06 0.81 21.32
CA PHE A 82 26.28 0.08 20.33
C PHE A 82 26.52 0.60 18.91
N ILE A 83 26.63 -0.32 17.96
CA ILE A 83 26.58 -0.01 16.53
C ILE A 83 25.29 -0.60 15.94
N VAL A 84 24.43 0.25 15.38
CA VAL A 84 23.24 -0.15 14.63
C VAL A 84 23.53 -0.06 13.13
N VAL A 85 23.39 -1.17 12.42
CA VAL A 85 23.62 -1.25 10.96
C VAL A 85 22.29 -1.25 10.22
N GLY A 86 21.96 -0.15 9.56
CA GLY A 86 20.71 0.09 8.86
C GLY A 86 19.76 0.97 9.66
N GLY A 87 19.50 2.18 9.17
CA GLY A 87 18.58 3.17 9.74
C GLY A 87 17.14 3.00 9.26
N GLY A 88 16.73 1.78 8.90
CA GLY A 88 15.39 1.46 8.42
C GLY A 88 14.34 1.42 9.54
N SER A 89 13.17 0.81 9.25
CA SER A 89 12.02 0.80 10.16
C SER A 89 12.34 0.33 11.58
N ALA A 90 13.09 -0.77 11.73
CA ALA A 90 13.49 -1.28 13.05
C ALA A 90 14.71 -0.55 13.62
N GLY A 91 15.74 -0.32 12.80
CA GLY A 91 16.99 0.30 13.24
C GLY A 91 16.79 1.74 13.75
N ALA A 92 15.85 2.49 13.18
CA ALA A 92 15.41 3.79 13.67
C ALA A 92 14.89 3.72 15.12
N VAL A 93 14.07 2.71 15.44
CA VAL A 93 13.55 2.47 16.79
C VAL A 93 14.67 2.11 17.74
N VAL A 94 15.50 1.12 17.37
CA VAL A 94 16.61 0.64 18.21
C VAL A 94 17.58 1.78 18.53
N ALA A 95 18.02 2.53 17.52
CA ALA A 95 18.93 3.65 17.71
C ALA A 95 18.32 4.73 18.61
N ASN A 96 17.03 5.07 18.44
CA ASN A 96 16.35 6.03 19.31
C ASN A 96 16.24 5.53 20.77
N ARG A 97 15.92 4.25 20.98
CA ARG A 97 15.71 3.71 22.34
C ARG A 97 17.04 3.55 23.09
N LEU A 98 18.06 2.97 22.45
CA LEU A 98 19.37 2.74 23.08
C LEU A 98 20.14 4.04 23.36
N SER A 99 20.02 5.04 22.47
CA SER A 99 20.66 6.36 22.65
C SER A 99 20.06 7.21 23.77
N LYS A 100 19.10 6.71 24.55
CA LYS A 100 18.67 7.43 25.76
C LYS A 100 19.74 7.43 26.85
N HIS A 101 20.56 6.39 26.91
CA HIS A 101 21.54 6.18 27.99
C HIS A 101 22.90 5.68 27.53
N ASN A 102 23.10 5.47 26.22
CA ASN A 102 24.32 4.88 25.66
C ASN A 102 24.80 5.68 24.46
N THR A 103 26.08 5.56 24.13
CA THR A 103 26.64 6.03 22.86
C THR A 103 26.27 5.08 21.73
N VAL A 104 25.60 5.60 20.69
CA VAL A 104 25.10 4.78 19.60
C VAL A 104 25.59 5.33 18.27
N LEU A 105 26.23 4.48 17.48
CA LEU A 105 26.53 4.75 16.07
C LEU A 105 25.48 4.08 15.18
N LEU A 106 24.78 4.88 14.38
CA LEU A 106 23.87 4.42 13.34
C LEU A 106 24.53 4.55 11.96
N LEU A 107 24.73 3.44 11.28
CA LEU A 107 25.25 3.40 9.91
C LEU A 107 24.10 3.19 8.92
N GLU A 108 23.86 4.14 8.02
CA GLU A 108 22.85 4.04 6.97
C GLU A 108 23.48 4.24 5.59
N SER A 109 23.21 3.31 4.68
CA SER A 109 23.70 3.31 3.30
C SER A 109 23.17 4.47 2.43
N GLY A 110 22.01 5.00 2.78
CA GLY A 110 21.33 6.09 2.10
C GLY A 110 21.46 7.45 2.80
N GLY A 111 20.78 8.44 2.23
CA GLY A 111 20.71 9.81 2.75
C GLY A 111 19.51 10.06 3.65
N ASN A 112 19.15 11.33 3.79
CA ASN A 112 17.88 11.73 4.39
C ASN A 112 16.70 11.34 3.47
N PRO A 113 15.47 11.17 4.01
CA PRO A 113 14.30 10.96 3.18
C PRO A 113 14.11 12.10 2.18
N HIS A 114 13.85 11.76 0.92
CA HIS A 114 13.55 12.73 -0.10
C HIS A 114 12.25 13.50 0.25
N PRO A 115 12.14 14.83 0.05
CA PRO A 115 10.95 15.60 0.44
C PRO A 115 9.62 15.04 -0.09
N LEU A 116 9.59 14.55 -1.33
CA LEU A 116 8.40 13.93 -1.94
C LEU A 116 7.89 12.68 -1.21
N THR A 117 8.73 12.00 -0.41
CA THR A 117 8.28 10.87 0.43
C THR A 117 7.16 11.27 1.39
N SER A 118 7.08 12.55 1.75
CA SER A 118 6.05 13.09 2.65
C SER A 118 4.66 13.09 2.03
N VAL A 119 4.55 13.05 0.70
CA VAL A 119 3.31 13.18 -0.07
C VAL A 119 2.76 11.78 -0.37
N PRO A 120 1.64 11.35 0.24
CA PRO A 120 1.15 9.97 0.12
C PRO A 120 0.92 9.46 -1.31
N VAL A 121 0.30 10.28 -2.18
CA VAL A 121 -0.04 9.86 -3.54
C VAL A 121 1.20 9.57 -4.40
N ALA A 122 2.37 10.09 -4.01
CA ALA A 122 3.63 9.87 -4.73
C ALA A 122 4.22 8.46 -4.54
N SER A 123 3.67 7.62 -3.65
CA SER A 123 4.24 6.29 -3.33
C SER A 123 4.63 5.45 -4.56
N PRO A 124 3.81 5.33 -5.62
CA PRO A 124 4.16 4.51 -6.80
C PRO A 124 5.35 5.04 -7.59
N ILE A 125 5.54 6.36 -7.65
CA ILE A 125 6.63 6.98 -8.43
C ILE A 125 7.95 7.02 -7.67
N LEU A 126 7.94 6.79 -6.36
CA LEU A 126 9.14 6.68 -5.52
C LEU A 126 9.82 5.31 -5.65
N LEU A 127 9.11 4.30 -6.14
CA LEU A 127 9.67 2.99 -6.42
C LEU A 127 10.58 3.04 -7.64
N ASN A 128 11.55 2.13 -7.69
CA ASN A 128 12.48 1.99 -8.79
C ASN A 128 13.33 3.25 -9.05
N GLN A 129 13.59 4.06 -8.01
CA GLN A 129 14.43 5.25 -8.06
C GLN A 129 15.80 4.98 -7.41
N PRO A 130 16.91 4.91 -8.18
CA PRO A 130 18.24 4.58 -7.65
C PRO A 130 18.71 5.38 -6.40
N PRO A 131 18.37 6.68 -6.25
CA PRO A 131 18.81 7.45 -5.08
C PRO A 131 18.17 7.03 -3.75
N ILE A 132 16.99 6.41 -3.78
CA ILE A 132 16.17 6.12 -2.60
C ILE A 132 15.67 4.67 -2.52
N ASP A 133 15.91 3.88 -3.55
CA ASP A 133 15.55 2.47 -3.67
C ASP A 133 16.81 1.64 -3.98
N TRP A 134 16.92 0.47 -3.35
CA TRP A 134 17.98 -0.49 -3.62
C TRP A 134 17.87 -1.16 -4.99
N LEU A 135 16.69 -1.16 -5.61
CA LEU A 135 16.45 -1.76 -6.93
C LEU A 135 16.81 -3.25 -6.98
N TYR A 136 16.49 -3.99 -5.92
CA TYR A 136 16.71 -5.43 -5.92
C TYR A 136 15.85 -6.09 -7.00
N GLU A 137 16.37 -7.16 -7.59
CA GLU A 137 15.67 -7.93 -8.61
C GLU A 137 15.77 -9.43 -8.31
N THR A 138 14.70 -10.17 -8.55
CA THR A 138 14.70 -11.63 -8.41
C THR A 138 15.50 -12.30 -9.53
N VAL A 139 15.86 -13.56 -9.31
CA VAL A 139 16.15 -14.48 -10.42
C VAL A 139 14.89 -14.66 -11.30
N PRO A 140 15.01 -15.16 -12.55
CA PRO A 140 13.84 -15.46 -13.35
C PRO A 140 12.94 -16.45 -12.61
N GLN A 141 11.65 -16.14 -12.50
CA GLN A 141 10.69 -17.00 -11.81
C GLN A 141 10.18 -18.11 -12.74
N MET A 142 10.01 -19.31 -12.20
CA MET A 142 9.60 -20.48 -12.97
C MET A 142 8.08 -20.64 -13.07
N ASN A 143 7.34 -20.26 -12.01
CA ASN A 143 5.90 -20.50 -11.89
C ASN A 143 5.07 -19.21 -11.86
N SER A 144 5.70 -18.04 -11.99
CA SER A 144 5.03 -16.75 -11.87
C SER A 144 5.68 -15.70 -12.77
N SER A 145 5.07 -14.51 -12.84
CA SER A 145 5.72 -13.28 -13.32
C SER A 145 6.14 -13.29 -14.80
N PHE A 146 5.46 -14.09 -15.64
CA PHE A 146 5.74 -14.19 -17.08
C PHE A 146 5.49 -12.88 -17.87
N ALA A 147 4.71 -11.96 -17.30
CA ALA A 147 4.44 -10.65 -17.86
C ALA A 147 5.51 -9.59 -17.50
N PHE A 148 6.51 -9.94 -16.69
CA PHE A 148 7.57 -9.05 -16.25
C PHE A 148 8.81 -9.16 -17.15
N GLU A 149 9.60 -8.11 -17.21
CA GLU A 149 10.82 -8.11 -18.02
C GLU A 149 11.75 -9.26 -17.60
N ARG A 150 12.15 -10.10 -18.57
CA ARG A 150 12.96 -11.31 -18.36
C ARG A 150 12.43 -12.26 -17.28
N ASN A 151 11.13 -12.24 -17.00
CA ASN A 151 10.45 -12.98 -15.92
C ASN A 151 11.01 -12.70 -14.52
N ARG A 152 11.54 -11.48 -14.30
CA ARG A 152 12.12 -11.03 -13.04
C ARG A 152 11.25 -9.96 -12.41
N ILE A 153 11.14 -9.99 -11.09
CA ILE A 153 10.38 -8.99 -10.33
C ILE A 153 11.36 -8.07 -9.63
N ARG A 154 11.09 -6.77 -9.66
CA ARG A 154 11.78 -5.83 -8.79
C ARG A 154 11.21 -5.88 -7.37
N TRP A 155 12.09 -5.87 -6.38
CA TRP A 155 11.76 -5.79 -4.96
C TRP A 155 12.24 -4.44 -4.40
N PRO A 156 11.41 -3.40 -4.49
CA PRO A 156 11.74 -2.09 -3.94
C PRO A 156 12.09 -2.16 -2.45
N ARG A 157 13.20 -1.55 -2.06
CA ARG A 157 13.60 -1.40 -0.65
C ARG A 157 14.16 -0.01 -0.42
N GLY A 158 13.61 0.69 0.56
CA GLY A 158 14.06 2.05 0.88
C GLY A 158 15.53 2.11 1.28
N ARG A 159 16.26 3.00 0.64
CA ARG A 159 17.68 3.30 0.83
C ARG A 159 17.85 4.73 1.33
N SER A 160 17.40 4.96 2.56
CA SER A 160 17.48 6.24 3.26
C SER A 160 17.20 6.01 4.74
N LEU A 161 17.45 7.01 5.59
CA LEU A 161 16.98 6.97 6.98
C LEU A 161 15.45 6.78 6.99
N GLY A 162 14.94 5.89 7.85
CA GLY A 162 13.56 5.41 7.84
C GLY A 162 13.32 4.21 6.90
N GLY A 163 14.25 3.92 5.98
CA GLY A 163 14.23 2.75 5.10
C GLY A 163 12.93 2.58 4.34
N SER A 164 12.39 1.36 4.28
CA SER A 164 11.17 1.10 3.51
C SER A 164 9.92 1.82 4.04
N SER A 165 9.92 2.35 5.27
CA SER A 165 8.79 3.14 5.79
C SER A 165 8.58 4.48 5.05
N VAL A 166 9.61 5.00 4.37
CA VAL A 166 9.51 6.23 3.58
C VAL A 166 8.98 6.00 2.16
N LEU A 167 8.88 4.74 1.71
CA LEU A 167 8.38 4.37 0.37
C LEU A 167 7.05 3.59 0.40
N ASN A 168 6.66 3.03 1.56
CA ASN A 168 5.52 2.11 1.65
C ASN A 168 4.16 2.79 1.36
N ASN A 169 3.07 2.01 1.34
CA ASN A 169 1.71 2.55 1.20
C ASN A 169 1.04 2.92 2.54
N MET A 170 1.82 3.16 3.60
CA MET A 170 1.35 3.61 4.93
C MET A 170 0.26 2.73 5.58
N ILE A 171 -0.04 1.56 5.04
CA ILE A 171 -1.04 0.62 5.56
C ILE A 171 -0.68 0.29 7.00
N TYR A 172 -1.61 0.51 7.93
CA TYR A 172 -1.43 0.11 9.32
C TYR A 172 -2.23 -1.17 9.62
N MET A 173 -1.50 -2.29 9.71
CA MET A 173 -2.05 -3.59 10.09
C MET A 173 -1.06 -4.34 10.97
N ARG A 174 -1.54 -4.94 12.06
CA ARG A 174 -0.68 -5.69 13.01
C ARG A 174 -0.47 -7.15 12.63
N GLY A 175 -1.50 -7.81 12.08
CA GLY A 175 -1.53 -9.26 11.85
C GLY A 175 -2.48 -9.99 12.80
N ASN A 176 -2.71 -11.28 12.56
CA ASN A 176 -3.59 -12.09 13.38
C ASN A 176 -2.90 -12.45 14.71
N PRO A 177 -3.58 -12.42 15.87
CA PRO A 177 -3.02 -12.90 17.14
C PRO A 177 -2.35 -14.28 17.06
N LYS A 178 -2.92 -15.20 16.27
CA LYS A 178 -2.38 -16.55 16.06
C LYS A 178 -1.02 -16.57 15.35
N ASP A 179 -0.68 -15.51 14.62
CA ASP A 179 0.63 -15.39 13.99
C ASP A 179 1.74 -15.34 15.04
N PHE A 180 1.51 -14.53 16.08
CA PHE A 180 2.43 -14.32 17.19
C PHE A 180 2.43 -15.53 18.14
N ASP A 181 1.26 -16.12 18.41
CA ASP A 181 1.19 -17.36 19.18
C ASP A 181 1.95 -18.50 18.49
N ARG A 182 1.91 -18.55 17.15
CA ARG A 182 2.72 -19.49 16.38
C ARG A 182 4.21 -19.17 16.46
N TRP A 183 4.62 -17.91 16.55
CA TRP A 183 6.04 -17.56 16.80
C TRP A 183 6.49 -18.05 18.16
N ALA A 184 5.68 -17.88 19.19
CA ALA A 184 5.95 -18.41 20.53
C ALA A 184 6.06 -19.94 20.53
N GLU A 185 5.20 -20.62 19.79
CA GLU A 185 5.23 -22.08 19.65
C GLU A 185 6.51 -22.57 18.94
N ILE A 186 6.87 -21.93 17.81
CA ILE A 186 8.07 -22.32 17.03
C ILE A 186 9.36 -22.03 17.81
N SER A 187 9.41 -20.91 18.52
CA SER A 187 10.60 -20.49 19.28
C SER A 187 10.71 -21.17 20.66
N GLY A 188 9.61 -21.67 21.20
CA GLY A 188 9.53 -22.13 22.59
C GLY A 188 9.46 -20.99 23.61
N ASP A 189 9.40 -19.73 23.18
CA ASP A 189 9.40 -18.55 24.05
C ASP A 189 8.02 -17.88 24.11
N LYS A 190 7.41 -17.93 25.29
CA LYS A 190 6.05 -17.41 25.54
C LYS A 190 5.97 -15.88 25.47
N GLU A 191 7.09 -15.16 25.55
CA GLU A 191 7.10 -13.69 25.46
C GLU A 191 6.70 -13.18 24.06
N TRP A 192 6.72 -14.06 23.06
CA TRP A 192 6.25 -13.76 21.70
C TRP A 192 4.75 -13.98 21.49
N LYS A 193 4.00 -14.43 22.50
CA LYS A 193 2.53 -14.54 22.39
C LYS A 193 1.86 -13.18 22.22
N TYR A 194 0.73 -13.15 21.54
CA TYR A 194 0.06 -11.89 21.21
C TYR A 194 -0.31 -11.06 22.44
N ASP A 195 -0.76 -11.69 23.52
CA ASP A 195 -1.11 -11.02 24.78
C ASP A 195 0.08 -10.30 25.43
N ARG A 196 1.29 -10.85 25.29
CA ARG A 196 2.56 -10.25 25.73
C ARG A 196 3.05 -9.14 24.80
N LEU A 197 2.74 -9.24 23.50
CA LEU A 197 3.12 -8.24 22.50
C LEU A 197 2.14 -7.05 22.42
N LEU A 198 0.87 -7.22 22.79
CA LEU A 198 -0.16 -6.18 22.72
C LEU A 198 0.25 -4.87 23.45
N PRO A 199 0.85 -4.90 24.66
CA PRO A 199 1.37 -3.70 25.29
C PRO A 199 2.41 -2.94 24.45
N PHE A 200 3.24 -3.64 23.67
CA PHE A 200 4.22 -3.01 22.77
C PHE A 200 3.54 -2.39 21.55
N PHE A 201 2.52 -3.04 20.97
CA PHE A 201 1.70 -2.44 19.92
C PHE A 201 1.00 -1.17 20.40
N LYS A 202 0.46 -1.16 21.63
CA LYS A 202 -0.12 0.05 22.22
C LYS A 202 0.94 1.13 22.46
N LYS A 203 2.11 0.77 23.00
CA LYS A 203 3.22 1.71 23.24
C LYS A 203 3.81 2.30 21.95
N LEU A 204 3.65 1.62 20.82
CA LEU A 204 4.12 2.06 19.51
C LEU A 204 3.33 3.25 18.97
N GLU A 205 2.01 3.28 19.19
CA GLU A 205 1.10 4.13 18.44
C GLU A 205 0.47 5.28 19.24
N THR A 206 0.21 6.39 18.55
CA THR A 206 -0.84 7.36 18.86
C THR A 206 -1.97 7.13 17.88
N TYR A 207 -3.01 6.41 18.30
CA TYR A 207 -4.12 6.00 17.44
C TYR A 207 -5.24 7.04 17.40
N ARG A 208 -5.60 7.46 16.19
CA ARG A 208 -6.72 8.35 15.84
C ARG A 208 -7.46 7.81 14.61
N GLY A 209 -7.56 6.47 14.50
CA GLY A 209 -8.17 5.75 13.38
C GLY A 209 -9.68 5.55 13.52
N HIS A 210 -10.23 4.64 12.71
CA HIS A 210 -11.68 4.39 12.61
C HIS A 210 -12.30 3.73 13.85
N PHE A 211 -11.51 2.99 14.63
CA PHE A 211 -11.99 2.12 15.69
C PHE A 211 -11.33 2.44 17.06
N PRO A 212 -11.62 3.60 17.67
CA PRO A 212 -11.03 3.94 18.96
C PRO A 212 -11.46 2.93 20.04
N ASN A 213 -10.49 2.18 20.56
CA ASN A 213 -10.71 1.20 21.61
C ASN A 213 -9.45 1.05 22.48
N GLU A 214 -9.47 1.55 23.71
CA GLU A 214 -8.33 1.54 24.62
C GLU A 214 -7.84 0.14 25.01
N LYS A 215 -8.69 -0.88 24.86
CA LYS A 215 -8.27 -2.28 25.05
C LYS A 215 -7.18 -2.66 24.06
N TYR A 216 -7.32 -2.23 22.81
CA TYR A 216 -6.44 -2.65 21.71
C TYR A 216 -5.48 -1.55 21.26
N HIS A 217 -5.81 -0.28 21.50
CA HIS A 217 -5.09 0.87 20.95
C HIS A 217 -4.39 1.73 21.99
N GLY A 218 -3.28 2.32 21.57
CA GLY A 218 -2.50 3.28 22.35
C GLY A 218 -2.73 4.74 21.93
N SER A 219 -2.48 5.66 22.84
CA SER A 219 -2.76 7.10 22.65
C SER A 219 -1.53 7.99 22.57
N ASP A 220 -0.35 7.49 22.98
CA ASP A 220 0.82 8.32 23.29
C ASP A 220 2.13 7.81 22.67
N GLY A 221 2.04 6.77 21.84
CA GLY A 221 3.20 6.20 21.14
C GLY A 221 3.70 7.10 20.01
N PRO A 222 4.98 6.98 19.62
CA PRO A 222 5.60 7.88 18.66
C PRO A 222 5.08 7.73 17.22
N VAL A 223 4.44 6.61 16.86
CA VAL A 223 3.90 6.40 15.51
C VAL A 223 2.46 6.89 15.46
N HIS A 224 2.20 7.91 14.64
CA HIS A 224 0.84 8.38 14.42
C HIS A 224 0.08 7.47 13.44
N VAL A 225 -1.11 7.06 13.85
CA VAL A 225 -2.07 6.31 13.04
C VAL A 225 -3.35 7.13 12.96
N GLU A 226 -3.84 7.43 11.77
CA GLU A 226 -5.07 8.21 11.58
C GLU A 226 -5.97 7.62 10.49
N LYS A 227 -7.23 8.07 10.48
CA LYS A 227 -8.14 7.85 9.37
C LYS A 227 -7.58 8.54 8.12
N MET A 228 -7.67 7.87 6.98
CA MET A 228 -7.34 8.51 5.72
C MET A 228 -8.34 9.61 5.38
N ARG A 229 -7.82 10.82 5.13
CA ARG A 229 -8.62 12.05 4.99
C ARG A 229 -9.30 12.21 3.64
N PHE A 230 -8.96 11.37 2.67
CA PHE A 230 -9.56 11.32 1.35
C PHE A 230 -9.70 9.86 0.91
N THR A 231 -10.94 9.41 0.75
CA THR A 231 -11.26 8.06 0.26
C THR A 231 -12.45 8.15 -0.68
N ARG A 232 -12.46 7.33 -1.73
CA ARG A 232 -13.63 7.11 -2.59
C ARG A 232 -13.99 5.62 -2.60
N GLY A 233 -15.27 5.30 -2.80
CA GLY A 233 -15.77 3.92 -3.03
C GLY A 233 -15.77 2.96 -1.83
N ILE A 234 -15.19 3.35 -0.69
CA ILE A 234 -15.08 2.48 0.50
C ILE A 234 -16.44 2.14 1.12
N LYS A 235 -17.40 3.08 1.12
CA LYS A 235 -18.71 2.84 1.74
C LYS A 235 -19.50 1.77 0.99
N GLU A 236 -19.46 1.82 -0.33
CA GLU A 236 -20.07 0.85 -1.23
C GLU A 236 -19.42 -0.52 -1.05
N TRP A 237 -18.09 -0.55 -0.94
CA TRP A 237 -17.36 -1.79 -0.75
C TRP A 237 -17.68 -2.47 0.59
N LEU A 238 -17.73 -1.72 1.69
CA LEU A 238 -18.12 -2.24 3.00
C LEU A 238 -19.58 -2.73 2.99
N LYS A 239 -20.49 -1.98 2.36
CA LYS A 239 -21.89 -2.38 2.22
C LYS A 239 -22.06 -3.67 1.41
N ALA A 240 -21.30 -3.83 0.33
CA ALA A 240 -21.28 -5.06 -0.47
C ALA A 240 -20.78 -6.27 0.37
N GLY A 241 -19.76 -6.06 1.21
CA GLY A 241 -19.30 -7.08 2.17
C GLY A 241 -20.41 -7.51 3.14
N THR A 242 -21.16 -6.55 3.70
CA THR A 242 -22.31 -6.81 4.57
C THR A 242 -23.44 -7.55 3.86
N GLU A 243 -23.70 -7.25 2.58
CA GLU A 243 -24.70 -7.99 1.78
C GLU A 243 -24.34 -9.46 1.61
N LEU A 244 -23.04 -9.80 1.59
CA LEU A 244 -22.55 -11.18 1.56
C LEU A 244 -22.48 -11.83 2.95
N GLY A 245 -22.92 -11.15 4.01
CA GLY A 245 -22.95 -11.67 5.39
C GLY A 245 -21.68 -11.42 6.21
N TYR A 246 -20.75 -10.60 5.73
CA TYR A 246 -19.54 -10.25 6.48
C TYR A 246 -19.75 -9.01 7.36
N GLU A 247 -19.12 -8.99 8.53
CA GLU A 247 -19.16 -7.82 9.42
C GLU A 247 -18.07 -6.81 9.07
N VAL A 248 -18.36 -5.53 9.34
CA VAL A 248 -17.35 -4.46 9.34
C VAL A 248 -16.76 -4.35 10.74
N ARG A 249 -15.46 -4.62 10.88
CA ARG A 249 -14.79 -4.73 12.18
C ARG A 249 -13.35 -4.23 12.12
N ASP A 250 -12.77 -3.96 13.28
CA ASP A 250 -11.36 -3.56 13.37
C ASP A 250 -10.43 -4.78 13.23
N HIS A 251 -9.71 -4.86 12.11
CA HIS A 251 -8.72 -5.91 11.89
C HIS A 251 -7.49 -5.85 12.82
N ASN A 252 -7.29 -4.75 13.57
CA ASN A 252 -6.20 -4.59 14.54
C ASN A 252 -6.59 -4.96 15.98
N ALA A 253 -7.89 -5.18 16.25
CA ALA A 253 -8.44 -5.69 17.52
C ALA A 253 -8.68 -7.22 17.50
N GLY A 254 -8.23 -7.88 16.43
CA GLY A 254 -8.46 -9.29 16.13
C GLY A 254 -8.71 -9.44 14.63
N GLN A 255 -8.01 -10.36 13.98
CA GLN A 255 -8.07 -10.51 12.52
C GLN A 255 -8.96 -11.68 12.13
N TYR A 256 -10.26 -11.45 12.14
CA TYR A 256 -11.27 -12.42 11.70
C TYR A 256 -11.68 -12.16 10.25
N GLU A 257 -12.45 -13.07 9.67
CA GLU A 257 -13.09 -12.81 8.38
C GLU A 257 -14.04 -11.62 8.46
N GLY A 258 -13.95 -10.72 7.49
CA GLY A 258 -14.67 -9.46 7.55
C GLY A 258 -14.05 -8.37 6.70
N PHE A 259 -14.71 -7.22 6.71
CA PHE A 259 -14.32 -6.02 5.99
C PHE A 259 -13.94 -4.93 7.00
N SER A 260 -13.09 -3.98 6.60
CA SER A 260 -12.66 -2.87 7.46
C SER A 260 -12.28 -1.65 6.65
N TYR A 261 -12.47 -0.48 7.25
CA TYR A 261 -11.73 0.71 6.85
C TYR A 261 -10.22 0.48 6.98
N LEU A 262 -9.44 1.15 6.12
CA LEU A 262 -7.99 1.17 6.22
C LEU A 262 -7.53 2.38 7.03
N ASP A 263 -6.87 2.12 8.16
CA ASP A 263 -6.10 3.13 8.89
C ASP A 263 -4.67 3.22 8.35
N VAL A 264 -4.07 4.41 8.46
CA VAL A 264 -2.78 4.72 7.84
C VAL A 264 -1.80 5.36 8.81
N THR A 265 -0.51 5.07 8.64
CA THR A 265 0.59 5.72 9.36
C THR A 265 0.86 7.12 8.79
N MET A 266 -0.04 8.05 9.11
CA MET A 266 -0.01 9.44 8.68
C MET A 266 -0.22 10.38 9.87
N LYS A 267 0.19 11.63 9.68
CA LYS A 267 -0.12 12.73 10.60
C LYS A 267 -0.54 13.94 9.79
N ARG A 268 -1.80 14.38 9.98
CA ARG A 268 -2.37 15.54 9.28
C ARG A 268 -2.24 15.41 7.75
N GLY A 269 -2.54 14.22 7.21
CA GLY A 269 -2.54 13.95 5.77
C GLY A 269 -1.17 13.73 5.14
N THR A 270 -0.09 13.81 5.92
CA THR A 270 1.29 13.54 5.44
C THR A 270 1.78 12.19 5.94
N ARG A 271 2.66 11.54 5.17
CA ARG A 271 3.31 10.30 5.61
C ARG A 271 4.00 10.49 6.95
N PHE A 272 3.78 9.55 7.88
CA PHE A 272 4.46 9.52 9.17
C PHE A 272 5.30 8.25 9.31
N ASP A 273 6.51 8.31 8.75
CA ASP A 273 7.49 7.23 8.74
C ASP A 273 8.33 7.12 10.03
N THR A 274 9.19 6.10 10.09
CA THR A 274 10.05 5.87 11.27
C THR A 274 11.20 6.86 11.40
N TYR A 275 11.63 7.52 10.31
CA TYR A 275 12.58 8.62 10.41
C TYR A 275 11.96 9.77 11.20
N ARG A 276 10.73 10.17 10.87
CA ARG A 276 10.00 11.23 11.59
C ARG A 276 9.70 10.85 13.04
N ALA A 277 9.24 9.61 13.26
CA ALA A 277 8.85 9.15 14.60
C ALA A 277 10.05 9.01 15.56
N TYR A 278 11.19 8.51 15.06
CA TYR A 278 12.30 8.08 15.93
C TYR A 278 13.63 8.77 15.66
N ILE A 279 14.03 8.98 14.41
CA ILE A 279 15.34 9.57 14.12
C ILE A 279 15.29 11.09 14.29
N ASN A 280 14.31 11.75 13.68
CA ASN A 280 14.18 13.20 13.71
C ASN A 280 14.01 13.74 15.14
N THR A 281 13.39 12.97 16.03
CA THR A 281 13.18 13.31 17.45
C THR A 281 14.42 13.08 18.32
N ALA A 282 15.43 12.34 17.84
CA ALA A 282 16.63 11.98 18.62
C ALA A 282 17.96 12.43 18.00
N LYS A 283 17.99 12.85 16.72
CA LYS A 283 19.22 13.22 16.00
C LYS A 283 20.03 14.38 16.63
N HIS A 284 19.41 15.12 17.54
CA HIS A 284 20.05 16.23 18.26
C HIS A 284 20.75 15.80 19.55
N ARG A 285 20.58 14.54 19.99
CA ARG A 285 21.25 14.04 21.19
C ARG A 285 22.74 13.90 20.95
N GLY A 286 23.56 14.34 21.91
CA GLY A 286 25.02 14.29 21.82
C GLY A 286 25.64 12.89 21.84
N ASN A 287 24.84 11.85 22.07
CA ASN A 287 25.25 10.45 22.15
C ASN A 287 24.65 9.56 21.04
N LEU A 288 23.95 10.13 20.05
CA LEU A 288 23.49 9.43 18.85
C LEU A 288 24.21 9.98 17.62
N PHE A 289 25.09 9.16 17.04
CA PHE A 289 25.90 9.52 15.88
C PHE A 289 25.35 8.83 14.64
N ILE A 290 24.96 9.60 13.62
CA ILE A 290 24.27 9.07 12.43
C ILE A 290 25.13 9.27 11.18
N LYS A 291 25.79 8.21 10.71
CA LYS A 291 26.58 8.26 9.48
C LYS A 291 25.71 7.80 8.31
N ARG A 292 25.21 8.79 7.56
CA ARG A 292 24.59 8.60 6.23
C ARG A 292 25.63 8.16 5.19
N TYR A 293 25.16 7.60 4.07
CA TYR A 293 25.99 7.12 2.96
C TYR A 293 27.09 6.15 3.39
N SER A 294 26.78 5.29 4.36
CA SER A 294 27.68 4.36 5.02
C SER A 294 27.22 2.92 4.81
N LEU A 295 27.85 2.22 3.87
CA LEU A 295 27.55 0.82 3.55
C LEU A 295 28.41 -0.11 4.40
N ALA A 296 27.82 -0.72 5.43
CA ALA A 296 28.48 -1.80 6.16
C ALA A 296 28.59 -3.05 5.28
N PHE A 297 29.76 -3.68 5.26
CA PHE A 297 30.01 -4.86 4.44
C PHE A 297 30.66 -6.02 5.20
N LYS A 298 31.11 -5.81 6.43
CA LYS A 298 31.69 -6.87 7.25
C LYS A 298 31.52 -6.61 8.74
N ILE A 299 30.97 -7.59 9.44
CA ILE A 299 31.03 -7.72 10.89
C ILE A 299 32.28 -8.55 11.22
N HIS A 300 33.12 -8.02 12.10
CA HIS A 300 34.30 -8.72 12.55
C HIS A 300 33.99 -9.54 13.79
N ILE A 301 34.26 -10.84 13.70
CA ILE A 301 34.00 -11.83 14.73
C ILE A 301 35.34 -12.49 15.10
N ASP A 302 35.65 -12.52 16.39
CA ASP A 302 36.88 -13.11 16.90
C ASP A 302 36.82 -14.66 16.96
N ARG A 303 37.79 -15.29 17.63
CA ARG A 303 37.86 -16.75 17.75
C ARG A 303 36.82 -17.31 18.72
N ASP A 304 36.41 -16.51 19.71
CA ASP A 304 35.45 -16.88 20.75
C ASP A 304 33.99 -16.59 20.33
N ARG A 305 33.81 -16.11 19.09
CA ARG A 305 32.54 -15.74 18.45
C ARG A 305 31.95 -14.42 18.96
N ASN A 306 32.77 -13.53 19.51
CA ASN A 306 32.34 -12.18 19.85
C ASN A 306 32.42 -11.27 18.62
N ALA A 307 31.33 -10.56 18.33
CA ALA A 307 31.30 -9.53 17.30
C ALA A 307 31.83 -8.21 17.89
N TYR A 308 32.97 -7.72 17.41
CA TYR A 308 33.69 -6.61 18.06
C TYR A 308 33.81 -5.34 17.21
N GLY A 309 33.51 -5.41 15.91
CA GLY A 309 33.57 -4.22 15.06
C GLY A 309 32.94 -4.38 13.69
N VAL A 310 32.79 -3.26 12.99
CA VAL A 310 32.15 -3.17 11.67
C VAL A 310 33.09 -2.47 10.70
N SER A 311 33.32 -3.07 9.54
CA SER A 311 33.87 -2.37 8.38
C SER A 311 32.78 -1.90 7.44
N TYR A 312 32.93 -0.66 6.99
CA TYR A 312 31.96 0.01 6.12
C TYR A 312 32.63 0.95 5.13
N TYR A 313 32.00 1.21 3.99
CA TYR A 313 32.39 2.27 3.08
C TYR A 313 31.58 3.52 3.37
N ARG A 314 32.25 4.67 3.52
CA ARG A 314 31.61 5.98 3.54
C ARG A 314 32.27 6.87 2.52
N HIS A 315 31.47 7.38 1.57
CA HIS A 315 31.96 8.22 0.47
C HIS A 315 33.11 7.57 -0.33
N GLY A 316 33.05 6.26 -0.53
CA GLY A 316 34.09 5.49 -1.23
C GLY A 316 35.30 5.11 -0.38
N VAL A 317 35.41 5.63 0.85
CA VAL A 317 36.53 5.34 1.76
C VAL A 317 36.14 4.24 2.72
N GLN A 318 36.98 3.20 2.82
CA GLN A 318 36.81 2.14 3.79
C GLN A 318 37.13 2.64 5.21
N LYS A 319 36.27 2.29 6.16
CA LYS A 319 36.41 2.63 7.58
C LYS A 319 36.17 1.40 8.46
N PHE A 320 36.63 1.48 9.69
CA PHE A 320 36.43 0.48 10.73
C PHE A 320 36.04 1.19 12.03
N VAL A 321 35.19 0.55 12.82
CA VAL A 321 34.73 1.04 14.12
C VAL A 321 34.43 -0.14 15.04
N ARG A 322 34.69 0.01 16.34
CA ARG A 322 34.46 -1.01 17.36
C ARG A 322 33.15 -0.79 18.12
N ALA A 323 32.58 -1.90 18.61
CA ALA A 323 31.49 -1.86 19.59
C ALA A 323 32.01 -2.38 20.94
N ASP A 324 31.70 -1.68 22.02
CA ASP A 324 32.02 -2.11 23.39
C ASP A 324 31.01 -3.12 23.93
N LYS A 325 29.74 -3.03 23.53
CA LYS A 325 28.69 -3.94 23.96
C LYS A 325 28.21 -4.81 22.80
N GLU A 326 27.43 -4.26 21.87
CA GLU A 326 26.78 -5.05 20.83
C GLU A 326 26.70 -4.36 19.47
N ILE A 327 26.67 -5.18 18.43
CA ILE A 327 26.37 -4.76 17.05
C ILE A 327 24.99 -5.28 16.68
N ILE A 328 24.07 -4.37 16.34
CA ILE A 328 22.69 -4.68 15.96
C ILE A 328 22.52 -4.54 14.45
N ILE A 329 22.27 -5.65 13.77
CA ILE A 329 21.95 -5.63 12.34
C ILE A 329 20.46 -5.33 12.15
N SER A 330 20.15 -4.27 11.41
CA SER A 330 18.80 -3.79 11.07
C SER A 330 18.72 -3.40 9.59
N ALA A 331 19.47 -4.09 8.72
CA ALA A 331 19.58 -3.83 7.29
C ALA A 331 18.42 -4.42 6.45
N GLY A 332 17.32 -4.82 7.10
CA GLY A 332 16.18 -5.50 6.48
C GLY A 332 16.46 -6.94 6.08
N THR A 333 15.43 -7.66 5.61
CA THR A 333 15.52 -9.09 5.27
C THR A 333 16.67 -9.41 4.31
N ILE A 334 16.85 -8.60 3.26
CA ILE A 334 17.88 -8.81 2.24
C ILE A 334 19.26 -8.38 2.76
N GLY A 335 19.39 -7.14 3.20
CA GLY A 335 20.68 -6.57 3.60
C GLY A 335 21.29 -7.28 4.80
N SER A 336 20.47 -7.77 5.74
CA SER A 336 20.97 -8.48 6.92
C SER A 336 21.56 -9.85 6.57
N ALA A 337 20.85 -10.65 5.76
CA ALA A 337 21.35 -11.94 5.30
C ALA A 337 22.61 -11.77 4.43
N HIS A 338 22.62 -10.76 3.55
CA HIS A 338 23.78 -10.43 2.73
C HIS A 338 25.01 -10.09 3.59
N LEU A 339 24.86 -9.18 4.55
CA LEU A 339 25.94 -8.77 5.45
C LEU A 339 26.45 -9.93 6.32
N LEU A 340 25.56 -10.76 6.86
CA LEU A 340 25.95 -11.93 7.64
C LEU A 340 26.81 -12.89 6.82
N MET A 341 26.38 -13.21 5.59
CA MET A 341 27.15 -14.10 4.71
C MET A 341 28.51 -13.50 4.32
N LEU A 342 28.58 -12.21 3.96
CA LEU A 342 29.86 -11.52 3.72
C LEU A 342 30.79 -11.50 4.96
N SER A 343 30.20 -11.58 6.15
CA SER A 343 30.92 -11.65 7.43
C SER A 343 31.36 -13.07 7.81
N GLY A 344 31.06 -14.07 6.98
CA GLY A 344 31.36 -15.47 7.23
C GLY A 344 30.34 -16.20 8.10
N VAL A 345 29.13 -15.65 8.28
CA VAL A 345 28.01 -16.29 8.98
C VAL A 345 26.97 -16.73 7.96
N GLY A 346 26.88 -18.03 7.70
CA GLY A 346 26.03 -18.58 6.64
C GLY A 346 26.39 -20.01 6.26
N PRO A 347 25.77 -20.57 5.19
CA PRO A 347 25.99 -21.96 4.81
C PRO A 347 27.44 -22.19 4.39
N LYS A 348 28.15 -23.08 5.11
CA LYS A 348 29.60 -23.27 4.96
C LYS A 348 30.04 -23.55 3.52
N GLU A 349 29.33 -24.43 2.82
CA GLU A 349 29.63 -24.79 1.43
C GLU A 349 29.49 -23.59 0.48
N HIS A 350 28.40 -22.84 0.61
CA HIS A 350 28.17 -21.63 -0.17
C HIS A 350 29.25 -20.57 0.10
N LEU A 351 29.56 -20.31 1.37
CA LEU A 351 30.61 -19.35 1.75
C LEU A 351 31.98 -19.73 1.18
N ASN A 352 32.36 -21.01 1.27
CA ASN A 352 33.60 -21.51 0.70
C ASN A 352 33.64 -21.33 -0.83
N SER A 353 32.52 -21.59 -1.52
CA SER A 353 32.42 -21.38 -2.98
C SER A 353 32.60 -19.92 -3.40
N MET A 354 32.29 -18.98 -2.49
CA MET A 354 32.49 -17.54 -2.66
C MET A 354 33.85 -17.06 -2.13
N GLN A 355 34.74 -17.97 -1.75
CA GLN A 355 36.05 -17.65 -1.13
C GLN A 355 35.95 -16.86 0.18
N ILE A 356 34.85 -17.04 0.92
CA ILE A 356 34.65 -16.41 2.24
C ILE A 356 34.90 -17.47 3.32
N LYS A 357 35.82 -17.16 4.24
CA LYS A 357 36.07 -18.03 5.40
C LYS A 357 34.83 -18.12 6.29
N CYS A 358 34.22 -19.30 6.35
CA CYS A 358 33.13 -19.58 7.28
C CYS A 358 33.61 -19.44 8.74
N ARG A 359 32.92 -18.57 9.49
CA ARG A 359 33.09 -18.34 10.94
C ARG A 359 32.03 -19.07 11.73
N VAL A 360 30.78 -19.01 11.26
CA VAL A 360 29.65 -19.68 11.88
C VAL A 360 28.79 -20.30 10.78
N ASN A 361 28.61 -21.62 10.84
CA ASN A 361 27.80 -22.36 9.88
C ASN A 361 26.32 -22.32 10.28
N LEU A 362 25.52 -21.50 9.60
CA LEU A 362 24.08 -21.34 9.83
C LEU A 362 23.34 -21.27 8.49
N PRO A 363 22.06 -21.67 8.39
CA PRO A 363 21.28 -21.63 7.16
C PRO A 363 20.81 -20.21 6.78
N VAL A 364 21.70 -19.22 6.87
CA VAL A 364 21.40 -17.81 6.53
C VAL A 364 20.98 -17.71 5.07
N GLY A 365 19.90 -16.98 4.82
CA GLY A 365 19.33 -16.78 3.49
C GLY A 365 18.26 -17.80 3.10
N GLN A 366 18.09 -18.90 3.84
CA GLN A 366 16.99 -19.85 3.61
C GLN A 366 15.66 -19.34 4.20
N ASN A 367 14.58 -20.06 3.90
CA ASN A 367 13.24 -19.81 4.45
C ASN A 367 12.72 -18.38 4.14
N LEU A 368 13.02 -17.86 2.95
CA LEU A 368 12.55 -16.55 2.51
C LEU A 368 11.05 -16.62 2.22
N HIS A 369 10.26 -15.79 2.91
CA HIS A 369 8.81 -15.67 2.71
C HIS A 369 8.51 -14.29 2.17
N ASP A 370 7.51 -14.20 1.32
CA ASP A 370 6.93 -12.93 0.89
C ASP A 370 5.48 -13.12 0.46
N HIS A 371 4.66 -12.09 0.60
CA HIS A 371 3.26 -12.14 0.20
C HIS A 371 3.14 -11.83 -1.29
N LEU A 372 2.86 -12.85 -2.10
CA LEU A 372 2.53 -12.63 -3.51
C LEU A 372 1.14 -12.02 -3.63
N VAL A 373 0.98 -11.13 -4.61
CA VAL A 373 -0.27 -10.44 -4.91
C VAL A 373 -0.71 -10.66 -6.36
N ALA A 374 -2.03 -10.68 -6.57
CA ALA A 374 -2.67 -10.56 -7.86
C ALA A 374 -3.68 -9.41 -7.83
N ASN A 375 -3.74 -8.59 -8.88
CA ASN A 375 -4.76 -7.56 -9.00
C ASN A 375 -5.92 -8.08 -9.85
N VAL A 376 -7.13 -7.96 -9.33
CA VAL A 376 -8.38 -8.34 -10.01
C VAL A 376 -9.14 -7.07 -10.35
N GLY A 377 -9.61 -6.97 -11.60
CA GLY A 377 -10.23 -5.78 -12.17
C GLY A 377 -9.61 -5.40 -13.53
N PRO A 378 -9.96 -4.24 -14.11
CA PRO A 378 -10.77 -3.19 -13.51
C PRO A 378 -12.26 -3.55 -13.49
N PHE A 379 -12.91 -3.32 -12.35
CA PHE A 379 -14.36 -3.30 -12.24
C PHE A 379 -14.85 -1.88 -12.50
N LEU A 380 -15.46 -1.66 -13.67
CA LEU A 380 -15.99 -0.35 -14.05
C LEU A 380 -17.21 0.01 -13.20
N ILE A 381 -17.30 1.29 -12.81
CA ILE A 381 -18.38 1.84 -11.99
C ILE A 381 -18.84 3.17 -12.60
N GLU A 382 -20.14 3.44 -12.52
CA GLU A 382 -20.80 4.57 -13.20
C GLU A 382 -20.93 5.87 -12.37
N PRO A 383 -20.96 5.86 -11.01
CA PRO A 383 -20.71 7.07 -10.24
C PRO A 383 -19.19 7.28 -9.99
N PRO A 384 -18.74 8.54 -9.78
CA PRO A 384 -17.32 8.88 -9.60
C PRO A 384 -16.76 8.45 -8.22
N LEU A 385 -16.73 7.14 -8.00
CA LEU A 385 -16.37 6.50 -6.73
C LEU A 385 -14.91 6.02 -6.70
N SER A 386 -14.09 6.39 -7.68
CA SER A 386 -12.66 6.08 -7.72
C SER A 386 -11.83 7.35 -7.89
N LEU A 387 -10.57 7.33 -7.47
CA LEU A 387 -9.62 8.42 -7.70
C LEU A 387 -9.12 8.35 -9.15
N ILE A 388 -9.28 9.44 -9.90
CA ILE A 388 -8.68 9.60 -11.23
C ILE A 388 -7.79 10.84 -11.16
N SER A 389 -6.47 10.68 -11.32
CA SER A 389 -5.52 11.78 -11.18
C SER A 389 -5.85 12.96 -12.08
N ASP A 390 -6.21 12.69 -13.33
CA ASP A 390 -6.49 13.70 -14.36
C ASP A 390 -7.73 14.55 -14.03
N ARG A 391 -8.66 14.01 -13.23
CA ARG A 391 -9.89 14.68 -12.79
C ARG A 391 -9.71 15.36 -11.44
N ASP A 392 -9.11 14.63 -10.49
CA ASP A 392 -9.15 14.99 -9.08
C ASP A 392 -7.96 15.86 -8.66
N VAL A 393 -6.79 15.70 -9.28
CA VAL A 393 -5.59 16.48 -8.94
C VAL A 393 -5.58 17.81 -9.69
N SER A 394 -5.57 18.91 -8.93
CA SER A 394 -5.56 20.28 -9.43
C SER A 394 -4.59 21.17 -8.63
N PRO A 395 -4.25 22.39 -9.06
CA PRO A 395 -3.46 23.32 -8.25
C PRO A 395 -4.06 23.59 -6.87
N GLN A 396 -5.39 23.69 -6.79
CA GLN A 396 -6.07 23.88 -5.51
C GLN A 396 -5.84 22.69 -4.58
N SER A 397 -5.86 21.46 -5.12
CA SER A 397 -5.57 20.27 -4.32
C SER A 397 -4.16 20.29 -3.72
N VAL A 398 -3.18 20.87 -4.44
CA VAL A 398 -1.81 21.05 -3.93
C VAL A 398 -1.80 22.02 -2.75
N LEU A 399 -2.52 23.13 -2.84
CA LEU A 399 -2.66 24.08 -1.73
C LEU A 399 -3.39 23.44 -0.54
N ASP A 400 -4.48 22.72 -0.78
CA ASP A 400 -5.25 22.03 0.27
C ASP A 400 -4.40 20.98 0.99
N PHE A 401 -3.54 20.27 0.28
CA PHE A 401 -2.58 19.35 0.87
C PHE A 401 -1.62 20.08 1.81
N PHE A 402 -0.95 21.14 1.34
CA PHE A 402 0.08 21.83 2.13
C PHE A 402 -0.47 22.57 3.35
N TYR A 403 -1.65 23.20 3.24
CA TYR A 403 -2.21 24.02 4.32
C TYR A 403 -3.17 23.26 5.22
N ARG A 404 -3.94 22.30 4.69
CA ARG A 404 -5.02 21.62 5.42
C ARG A 404 -4.74 20.14 5.62
N GLY A 405 -3.79 19.55 4.88
CA GLY A 405 -3.57 18.11 4.90
C GLY A 405 -4.78 17.35 4.37
N THR A 406 -5.46 17.89 3.35
CA THR A 406 -6.68 17.32 2.76
C THR A 406 -6.58 17.23 1.24
N GLY A 407 -7.57 16.60 0.60
CA GLY A 407 -7.64 16.46 -0.84
C GLY A 407 -6.91 15.22 -1.36
N PRO A 408 -6.91 14.98 -2.69
CA PRO A 408 -6.49 13.72 -3.30
C PRO A 408 -5.01 13.36 -3.09
N LEU A 409 -4.13 14.34 -2.82
CA LEU A 409 -2.70 14.08 -2.58
C LEU A 409 -2.41 13.29 -1.30
N VAL A 410 -3.35 13.28 -0.34
CA VAL A 410 -3.25 12.47 0.89
C VAL A 410 -3.62 11.00 0.66
N SER A 411 -4.14 10.66 -0.52
CA SER A 411 -4.49 9.29 -0.87
C SER A 411 -3.25 8.40 -0.89
N SER A 412 -3.34 7.23 -0.23
CA SER A 412 -2.29 6.23 -0.27
C SER A 412 -2.47 5.29 -1.47
N SER A 413 -2.09 5.75 -2.66
CA SER A 413 -2.23 4.96 -3.90
C SER A 413 -3.67 4.46 -4.14
N ALA A 414 -4.66 5.27 -3.75
CA ALA A 414 -6.09 4.94 -3.82
C ALA A 414 -6.54 3.71 -3.02
N LEU A 415 -5.70 3.18 -2.13
CA LEU A 415 -6.12 2.19 -1.16
C LEU A 415 -7.12 2.83 -0.19
N SER A 416 -8.15 2.11 0.25
CA SER A 416 -9.13 2.66 1.20
C SER A 416 -9.81 1.66 2.12
N GLY A 417 -9.73 0.36 1.82
CA GLY A 417 -10.36 -0.71 2.60
C GLY A 417 -9.57 -2.00 2.59
N THR A 418 -9.83 -2.84 3.58
CA THR A 418 -9.23 -4.17 3.72
C THR A 418 -10.29 -5.21 4.05
N ALA A 419 -10.11 -6.46 3.61
CA ALA A 419 -10.96 -7.58 3.97
C ALA A 419 -10.12 -8.83 4.13
N TYR A 420 -10.45 -9.65 5.12
CA TYR A 420 -9.86 -10.97 5.32
C TYR A 420 -10.89 -12.03 5.01
N ILE A 421 -10.50 -13.03 4.23
CA ILE A 421 -11.33 -14.18 3.84
C ILE A 421 -10.52 -15.45 4.07
N ALA A 422 -11.16 -16.50 4.56
CA ALA A 422 -10.56 -17.81 4.66
C ALA A 422 -10.74 -18.57 3.34
N SER A 423 -9.63 -19.04 2.77
CA SER A 423 -9.68 -20.03 1.71
C SER A 423 -10.12 -21.40 2.25
N SER A 424 -10.42 -22.33 1.34
CA SER A 424 -10.75 -23.71 1.70
C SER A 424 -9.58 -24.49 2.33
N VAL A 425 -8.34 -24.00 2.18
CA VAL A 425 -7.14 -24.58 2.81
C VAL A 425 -6.72 -23.84 4.08
N ALA A 426 -7.44 -22.78 4.44
CA ALA A 426 -7.19 -22.01 5.65
C ALA A 426 -7.52 -22.81 6.92
N LYS A 427 -6.86 -22.47 8.03
CA LYS A 427 -7.22 -23.01 9.33
C LYS A 427 -8.46 -22.27 9.88
N PRO A 428 -9.36 -22.94 10.63
CA PRO A 428 -10.51 -22.29 11.23
C PRO A 428 -10.12 -21.06 12.04
N THR A 429 -10.82 -19.93 11.83
CA THR A 429 -10.58 -18.62 12.48
C THR A 429 -9.18 -18.02 12.25
N TRP A 430 -8.49 -18.44 11.20
CA TRP A 430 -7.20 -17.89 10.79
C TRP A 430 -7.18 -17.65 9.27
N PRO A 431 -7.84 -16.57 8.82
CA PRO A 431 -7.96 -16.27 7.39
C PRO A 431 -6.57 -16.04 6.78
N ASP A 432 -6.43 -16.48 5.53
CA ASP A 432 -5.16 -16.54 4.79
C ASP A 432 -5.19 -15.71 3.49
N THR A 433 -6.32 -15.06 3.19
CA THR A 433 -6.48 -14.16 2.05
C THR A 433 -6.72 -12.75 2.55
N LEU A 434 -5.87 -11.80 2.13
CA LEU A 434 -6.08 -10.37 2.34
C LEU A 434 -6.52 -9.73 1.02
N LEU A 435 -7.64 -9.01 1.05
CA LEU A 435 -8.13 -8.19 -0.03
C LEU A 435 -7.89 -6.72 0.30
N LEU A 436 -7.28 -5.97 -0.61
CA LEU A 436 -7.13 -4.53 -0.51
C LEU A 436 -7.94 -3.85 -1.61
N LEU A 437 -8.88 -2.99 -1.21
CA LEU A 437 -9.60 -2.16 -2.16
C LEU A 437 -8.69 -1.05 -2.68
N VAL A 438 -8.50 -1.02 -3.99
CA VAL A 438 -7.82 0.06 -4.72
C VAL A 438 -8.86 0.77 -5.58
N GLY A 439 -9.42 1.85 -5.04
CA GLY A 439 -10.42 2.67 -5.75
C GLY A 439 -9.74 3.64 -6.71
N ALA A 440 -9.03 3.13 -7.72
CA ALA A 440 -8.34 3.92 -8.74
C ALA A 440 -9.01 3.73 -10.11
N GLY A 441 -9.51 4.83 -10.68
CA GLY A 441 -10.02 4.84 -12.05
C GLY A 441 -8.89 4.92 -13.07
N LEU A 442 -9.26 4.87 -14.35
CA LEU A 442 -8.31 4.68 -15.44
C LEU A 442 -7.83 6.02 -16.00
N HIS A 443 -6.84 6.67 -15.37
CA HIS A 443 -6.24 7.90 -15.91
C HIS A 443 -5.38 7.64 -17.16
N ARG A 444 -5.07 8.70 -17.91
CA ARG A 444 -4.47 8.63 -19.26
C ARG A 444 -3.20 7.79 -19.34
N SER A 445 -2.35 7.81 -18.32
CA SER A 445 -1.07 7.11 -18.28
C SER A 445 -1.05 5.85 -17.40
N ILE A 446 -2.20 5.40 -16.86
CA ILE A 446 -2.24 4.34 -15.84
C ILE A 446 -1.50 3.07 -16.24
N GLY A 447 -1.62 2.63 -17.49
CA GLY A 447 -0.93 1.44 -17.99
C GLY A 447 0.59 1.59 -17.95
N ALA A 448 1.11 2.73 -18.44
CA ALA A 448 2.54 3.01 -18.44
C ALA A 448 3.08 3.22 -17.01
N ASP A 449 2.31 3.88 -16.15
CA ASP A 449 2.69 4.13 -14.76
C ASP A 449 2.78 2.81 -13.97
N GLN A 450 1.79 1.93 -14.13
CA GLN A 450 1.81 0.59 -13.51
C GLN A 450 2.91 -0.30 -14.08
N GLU A 451 3.12 -0.29 -15.40
CA GLU A 451 4.22 -1.03 -16.04
C GLU A 451 5.58 -0.62 -15.47
N LYS A 452 5.82 0.69 -15.31
CA LYS A 452 7.05 1.22 -14.74
C LYS A 452 7.19 0.92 -13.24
N ALA A 453 6.13 1.12 -12.46
CA ALA A 453 6.16 0.93 -11.01
C ALA A 453 6.36 -0.56 -10.65
N LEU A 454 5.71 -1.46 -11.37
CA LEU A 454 5.74 -2.90 -11.10
C LEU A 454 6.74 -3.67 -11.98
N SER A 455 7.38 -3.02 -12.96
CA SER A 455 8.34 -3.63 -13.89
C SER A 455 7.74 -4.69 -14.83
N PHE A 456 6.52 -4.44 -15.31
CA PHE A 456 5.95 -5.24 -16.40
C PHE A 456 6.65 -4.93 -17.73
N LYS A 457 6.54 -5.87 -18.67
CA LYS A 457 6.88 -5.63 -20.07
C LYS A 457 6.06 -4.46 -20.61
N SER A 458 6.72 -3.59 -21.36
CA SER A 458 6.10 -2.38 -21.91
C SER A 458 4.93 -2.72 -22.85
N GLY A 459 3.82 -2.01 -22.70
CA GLY A 459 2.67 -2.04 -23.60
C GLY A 459 1.57 -3.05 -23.25
N ILE A 460 1.79 -4.00 -22.33
CA ILE A 460 0.79 -5.00 -21.94
C ILE A 460 -0.43 -4.32 -21.28
N LEU A 461 -0.21 -3.55 -20.22
CA LEU A 461 -1.26 -2.89 -19.46
C LEU A 461 -1.82 -1.68 -20.21
N GLN A 462 -0.98 -0.98 -20.98
CA GLN A 462 -1.44 0.10 -21.85
C GLN A 462 -2.49 -0.41 -22.85
N LYS A 463 -2.23 -1.55 -23.51
CA LYS A 463 -3.19 -2.19 -24.41
C LYS A 463 -4.45 -2.62 -23.66
N TYR A 464 -4.30 -3.18 -22.47
CA TYR A 464 -5.40 -3.66 -21.64
C TYR A 464 -6.37 -2.55 -21.23
N TYR A 465 -5.87 -1.38 -20.82
CA TYR A 465 -6.71 -0.27 -20.33
C TYR A 465 -7.20 0.70 -21.40
N LYS A 466 -6.67 0.63 -22.63
CA LYS A 466 -6.87 1.64 -23.70
C LYS A 466 -8.33 2.02 -23.95
N ALA A 467 -9.25 1.06 -23.92
CA ALA A 467 -10.66 1.26 -24.26
C ALA A 467 -11.47 1.97 -23.15
N ASP A 468 -10.93 2.03 -21.94
CA ASP A 468 -11.66 2.45 -20.74
C ASP A 468 -11.02 3.64 -20.03
N ILE A 469 -10.03 4.30 -20.67
CA ILE A 469 -9.42 5.53 -20.17
C ILE A 469 -10.49 6.59 -19.89
N GLY A 470 -10.38 7.25 -18.73
CA GLY A 470 -11.30 8.25 -18.21
C GLY A 470 -12.46 7.69 -17.39
N LYS A 471 -12.63 6.35 -17.33
CA LYS A 471 -13.71 5.72 -16.56
C LYS A 471 -13.29 5.50 -15.11
N ASP A 472 -14.27 5.62 -14.22
CA ASP A 472 -14.11 5.19 -12.84
C ASP A 472 -14.05 3.66 -12.77
N ALA A 473 -13.17 3.16 -11.90
CA ALA A 473 -12.97 1.75 -11.71
C ALA A 473 -12.44 1.44 -10.31
N ASN A 474 -12.69 0.21 -9.87
CA ASN A 474 -11.99 -0.37 -8.74
C ASN A 474 -11.11 -1.53 -9.20
N PHE A 475 -10.01 -1.69 -8.49
CA PHE A 475 -9.22 -2.91 -8.47
C PHE A 475 -9.26 -3.48 -7.07
N VAL A 476 -9.12 -4.80 -6.95
CA VAL A 476 -8.87 -5.45 -5.66
C VAL A 476 -7.57 -6.21 -5.75
N THR A 477 -6.63 -5.87 -4.87
CA THR A 477 -5.42 -6.67 -4.69
C THR A 477 -5.76 -7.86 -3.81
N VAL A 478 -5.66 -9.06 -4.37
CA VAL A 478 -5.73 -10.33 -3.68
C VAL A 478 -4.32 -10.71 -3.25
N MET A 479 -4.09 -10.83 -1.95
CA MET A 479 -2.79 -11.13 -1.36
C MET A 479 -2.85 -12.44 -0.57
N ILE A 480 -1.86 -13.30 -0.77
CA ILE A 480 -1.67 -14.51 0.03
C ILE A 480 -1.07 -14.10 1.38
N GLY A 481 -1.86 -14.16 2.45
CA GLY A 481 -1.42 -13.80 3.81
C GLY A 481 -0.61 -14.88 4.51
N LYS A 482 -0.70 -16.15 4.06
CA LYS A 482 0.04 -17.29 4.62
C LYS A 482 0.66 -18.19 3.52
N PRO A 483 1.61 -17.66 2.74
CA PRO A 483 2.21 -18.43 1.65
C PRO A 483 2.91 -19.68 2.18
N LYS A 484 2.82 -20.77 1.42
CA LYS A 484 3.53 -22.04 1.65
C LYS A 484 4.83 -22.12 0.87
N SER A 485 4.91 -21.48 -0.28
CA SER A 485 6.15 -21.33 -1.04
C SER A 485 7.26 -20.75 -0.14
N ARG A 486 8.45 -21.32 -0.25
CA ARG A 486 9.65 -20.87 0.48
C ARG A 486 10.74 -20.58 -0.51
N GLY A 487 11.31 -19.40 -0.46
CA GLY A 487 12.45 -19.02 -1.28
C GLY A 487 13.79 -19.13 -0.55
N GLU A 488 14.80 -18.59 -1.21
CA GLU A 488 16.15 -18.42 -0.68
C GLU A 488 16.81 -17.14 -1.21
N LEU A 489 17.82 -16.69 -0.48
CA LEU A 489 18.72 -15.60 -0.80
C LEU A 489 20.15 -16.10 -0.67
N THR A 490 20.95 -15.95 -1.73
CA THR A 490 22.36 -16.36 -1.72
C THR A 490 23.27 -15.22 -2.20
N LEU A 491 24.55 -15.29 -1.82
CA LEU A 491 25.56 -14.42 -2.43
C LEU A 491 25.72 -14.76 -3.91
N ARG A 492 25.86 -13.72 -4.74
CA ARG A 492 26.30 -13.85 -6.14
C ARG A 492 27.81 -14.06 -6.22
N ASP A 493 28.53 -13.28 -5.42
CA ASP A 493 29.98 -13.23 -5.32
C ASP A 493 30.34 -12.66 -3.91
N ASN A 494 31.63 -12.40 -3.66
CA ASN A 494 32.10 -11.81 -2.40
C ASN A 494 32.28 -10.28 -2.45
N TYR A 495 31.80 -9.61 -3.50
CA TYR A 495 31.93 -8.17 -3.66
C TYR A 495 30.75 -7.45 -2.98
N PRO A 496 31.00 -6.59 -1.98
CA PRO A 496 29.92 -6.01 -1.16
C PRO A 496 28.85 -5.20 -1.90
N PHE A 497 29.18 -4.67 -3.08
CA PHE A 497 28.25 -3.86 -3.89
C PHE A 497 27.44 -4.71 -4.87
N SER A 498 27.78 -5.99 -5.04
CA SER A 498 26.97 -6.91 -5.83
C SER A 498 25.63 -7.18 -5.13
N GLN A 499 24.54 -7.21 -5.91
CA GLN A 499 23.26 -7.62 -5.37
C GLN A 499 23.22 -9.13 -5.13
N PRO A 500 22.64 -9.60 -4.01
CA PRO A 500 22.44 -11.02 -3.78
C PRO A 500 21.47 -11.61 -4.81
N LEU A 501 21.50 -12.92 -4.98
CA LEU A 501 20.52 -13.65 -5.78
C LEU A 501 19.28 -13.90 -4.93
N LEU A 502 18.12 -13.45 -5.42
CA LEU A 502 16.84 -13.56 -4.72
C LEU A 502 15.94 -14.53 -5.47
N ASN A 503 15.63 -15.67 -4.87
CA ASN A 503 14.70 -16.64 -5.45
C ASN A 503 13.54 -16.90 -4.49
N PRO A 504 12.45 -16.12 -4.55
CA PRO A 504 11.28 -16.32 -3.69
C PRO A 504 10.51 -17.62 -3.99
N ARG A 505 10.72 -18.23 -5.16
CA ARG A 505 10.00 -19.43 -5.62
C ARG A 505 8.49 -19.25 -5.52
N TYR A 506 7.98 -18.10 -5.96
CA TYR A 506 6.55 -17.80 -5.94
C TYR A 506 5.73 -18.86 -6.67
N LEU A 507 4.60 -19.24 -6.10
CA LEU A 507 3.70 -20.27 -6.64
C LEU A 507 4.39 -21.63 -6.87
N SER A 508 5.42 -21.95 -6.07
CA SER A 508 6.01 -23.29 -6.07
C SER A 508 5.15 -24.31 -5.32
N HIS A 509 4.26 -23.84 -4.43
CA HIS A 509 3.31 -24.67 -3.72
C HIS A 509 1.88 -24.53 -4.31
N PRO A 510 1.16 -25.64 -4.57
CA PRO A 510 -0.16 -25.58 -5.21
C PRO A 510 -1.22 -24.85 -4.38
N GLU A 511 -1.17 -24.93 -3.05
CA GLU A 511 -2.11 -24.18 -2.17
C GLU A 511 -2.01 -22.67 -2.37
N ASP A 512 -0.84 -22.12 -2.69
CA ASP A 512 -0.68 -20.68 -2.93
C ASP A 512 -1.48 -20.24 -4.18
N VAL A 513 -1.52 -21.10 -5.20
CA VAL A 513 -2.33 -20.89 -6.41
C VAL A 513 -3.82 -20.96 -6.08
N GLN A 514 -4.21 -21.94 -5.26
CA GLN A 514 -5.59 -22.12 -4.84
C GLN A 514 -6.12 -20.91 -4.07
N VAL A 515 -5.35 -20.38 -3.12
CA VAL A 515 -5.70 -19.17 -2.35
C VAL A 515 -5.95 -17.97 -3.28
N LEU A 516 -5.09 -17.75 -4.30
CA LEU A 516 -5.30 -16.66 -5.26
C LEU A 516 -6.55 -16.85 -6.11
N ILE A 517 -6.81 -18.08 -6.58
CA ILE A 517 -8.01 -18.38 -7.39
C ILE A 517 -9.28 -18.16 -6.57
N GLU A 518 -9.33 -18.65 -5.33
CA GLU A 518 -10.49 -18.48 -4.44
C GLU A 518 -10.69 -17.01 -4.08
N GLY A 519 -9.62 -16.26 -3.80
CA GLY A 519 -9.68 -14.82 -3.58
C GLY A 519 -10.21 -14.07 -4.81
N ALA A 520 -9.75 -14.42 -6.02
CA ALA A 520 -10.25 -13.81 -7.25
C ALA A 520 -11.74 -14.10 -7.49
N LYS A 521 -12.17 -15.36 -7.30
CA LYS A 521 -13.59 -15.76 -7.39
C LYS A 521 -14.46 -15.01 -6.37
N PHE A 522 -13.96 -14.85 -5.14
CA PHE A 522 -14.66 -14.08 -4.12
C PHE A 522 -14.84 -12.62 -4.54
N VAL A 523 -13.78 -11.99 -5.06
CA VAL A 523 -13.85 -10.60 -5.57
C VAL A 523 -14.84 -10.48 -6.71
N THR A 524 -14.82 -11.39 -7.69
CA THR A 524 -15.81 -11.40 -8.79
C THR A 524 -17.24 -11.51 -8.24
N LYS A 525 -17.49 -12.44 -7.30
CA LYS A 525 -18.80 -12.59 -6.63
C LYS A 525 -19.23 -11.32 -5.90
N LEU A 526 -18.29 -10.60 -5.26
CA LEU A 526 -18.58 -9.35 -4.56
C LEU A 526 -19.08 -8.26 -5.53
N TYR A 527 -18.42 -8.09 -6.67
CA TYR A 527 -18.76 -7.04 -7.64
C TYR A 527 -19.97 -7.40 -8.51
N GLU A 528 -20.10 -8.65 -8.94
CA GLU A 528 -21.17 -9.07 -9.85
C GLU A 528 -22.45 -9.50 -9.09
N GLY A 529 -22.29 -10.03 -7.88
CA GLY A 529 -23.37 -10.67 -7.12
C GLY A 529 -24.05 -9.78 -6.09
N THR A 530 -23.52 -8.60 -5.76
CA THR A 530 -24.12 -7.72 -4.75
C THR A 530 -25.00 -6.64 -5.38
N ARG A 531 -26.11 -6.33 -4.73
CA ARG A 531 -27.04 -5.27 -5.16
C ARG A 531 -26.36 -3.91 -5.13
N THR A 532 -25.47 -3.69 -4.15
CA THR A 532 -24.68 -2.47 -4.06
C THR A 532 -23.86 -2.24 -5.33
N TYR A 533 -23.10 -3.23 -5.81
CA TYR A 533 -22.27 -3.03 -6.99
C TYR A 533 -23.08 -3.01 -8.30
N GLN A 534 -24.13 -3.84 -8.41
CA GLN A 534 -25.10 -3.74 -9.51
C GLN A 534 -25.72 -2.35 -9.62
N SER A 535 -25.99 -1.68 -8.49
CA SER A 535 -26.57 -0.32 -8.49
C SER A 535 -25.61 0.79 -8.94
N VAL A 536 -24.30 0.53 -8.93
CA VAL A 536 -23.27 1.47 -9.39
C VAL A 536 -22.67 1.07 -10.73
N GLY A 537 -23.38 0.24 -11.50
CA GLY A 537 -23.07 0.00 -12.91
C GLY A 537 -22.00 -1.06 -13.18
N THR A 538 -21.66 -1.89 -12.20
CA THR A 538 -20.83 -3.11 -12.44
C THR A 538 -21.69 -4.21 -13.06
N SER A 539 -22.42 -3.92 -14.13
CA SER A 539 -23.06 -4.97 -14.91
C SER A 539 -22.01 -5.69 -15.74
N ASP A 540 -22.18 -6.99 -15.94
CA ASP A 540 -21.38 -7.77 -16.89
C ASP A 540 -21.26 -7.03 -18.24
N ARG A 541 -20.04 -6.86 -18.74
CA ARG A 541 -19.78 -6.16 -20.02
C ARG A 541 -20.37 -6.92 -21.22
N THR A 542 -20.66 -8.20 -21.06
CA THR A 542 -21.35 -9.02 -22.06
C THR A 542 -22.86 -9.03 -21.91
N ALA A 543 -23.39 -8.44 -20.84
CA ALA A 543 -24.83 -8.35 -20.63
C ALA A 543 -25.45 -7.50 -21.76
N VAL A 544 -26.45 -8.09 -22.42
CA VAL A 544 -27.23 -7.41 -23.47
C VAL A 544 -28.47 -6.73 -22.87
N VAL A 545 -29.00 -7.29 -21.78
CA VAL A 545 -30.20 -6.82 -21.08
C VAL A 545 -29.97 -6.57 -19.59
N ASP A 546 -30.79 -5.73 -18.98
CA ASP A 546 -30.83 -5.57 -17.52
C ASP A 546 -31.73 -6.61 -16.82
N SER A 547 -31.84 -6.54 -15.49
CA SER A 547 -32.67 -7.44 -14.67
C SER A 547 -34.18 -7.38 -14.97
N LYS A 548 -34.62 -6.37 -15.74
CA LYS A 548 -35.99 -6.23 -16.23
C LYS A 548 -36.08 -6.62 -17.71
N LEU A 549 -35.08 -7.30 -18.25
CA LEU A 549 -35.02 -7.75 -19.64
C LEU A 549 -34.96 -6.61 -20.68
N ARG A 550 -34.62 -5.39 -20.26
CA ARG A 550 -34.49 -4.23 -21.16
C ARG A 550 -33.12 -4.23 -21.81
N VAL A 551 -33.06 -4.03 -23.12
CA VAL A 551 -31.79 -3.95 -23.84
C VAL A 551 -31.04 -2.71 -23.37
N LEU A 552 -29.80 -2.91 -22.89
CA LEU A 552 -28.99 -1.83 -22.34
C LEU A 552 -28.80 -0.72 -23.38
N LYS A 553 -28.75 0.54 -22.92
CA LYS A 553 -28.57 1.75 -23.75
C LYS A 553 -29.67 1.99 -24.80
N THR A 554 -30.82 1.34 -24.67
CA THR A 554 -31.99 1.58 -25.52
C THR A 554 -33.20 1.97 -24.68
N ARG A 555 -34.22 2.55 -25.32
CA ARG A 555 -35.52 2.83 -24.69
C ARG A 555 -36.60 2.04 -25.43
N GLY A 556 -37.55 1.48 -24.68
CA GLY A 556 -38.68 0.75 -25.25
C GLY A 556 -38.34 -0.62 -25.87
N LEU A 557 -37.10 -1.13 -25.69
CA LEU A 557 -36.68 -2.41 -26.26
C LEU A 557 -36.34 -3.43 -25.15
N ARG A 558 -36.82 -4.66 -25.31
CA ARG A 558 -36.59 -5.80 -24.41
C ARG A 558 -36.29 -7.07 -25.22
N VAL A 559 -35.58 -8.02 -24.62
CA VAL A 559 -35.42 -9.39 -25.15
C VAL A 559 -35.99 -10.35 -24.11
N ILE A 560 -36.92 -11.22 -24.51
CA ILE A 560 -37.62 -12.13 -23.59
C ILE A 560 -37.67 -13.51 -24.24
N ASP A 561 -36.56 -14.22 -24.19
CA ASP A 561 -36.39 -15.56 -24.75
C ASP A 561 -35.20 -16.28 -24.06
N ALA A 562 -34.78 -17.41 -24.62
CA ALA A 562 -33.66 -18.18 -24.07
C ALA A 562 -32.31 -17.43 -24.07
N SER A 563 -32.13 -16.42 -24.93
CA SER A 563 -30.86 -15.68 -25.06
C SER A 563 -30.54 -14.80 -23.87
N VAL A 564 -31.52 -14.51 -22.99
CA VAL A 564 -31.29 -13.77 -21.75
C VAL A 564 -30.86 -14.64 -20.58
N ILE A 565 -30.75 -15.96 -20.76
CA ILE A 565 -30.32 -16.89 -19.73
C ILE A 565 -28.81 -16.69 -19.49
N PRO A 566 -28.38 -16.23 -18.29
CA PRO A 566 -26.98 -15.95 -18.02
C PRO A 566 -26.14 -17.22 -17.84
N GLU A 567 -26.73 -18.27 -17.24
CA GLU A 567 -26.15 -19.60 -17.10
C GLU A 567 -27.23 -20.65 -17.32
N VAL A 568 -26.89 -21.72 -18.04
CA VAL A 568 -27.83 -22.81 -18.35
C VAL A 568 -28.31 -23.47 -17.06
N THR A 569 -29.62 -23.73 -16.97
CA THR A 569 -30.20 -24.45 -15.83
C THR A 569 -29.88 -25.94 -15.88
N ASN A 570 -29.82 -26.62 -14.73
CA ASN A 570 -29.69 -28.09 -14.65
C ASN A 570 -30.99 -28.85 -14.99
N GLY A 571 -31.63 -28.49 -16.11
CA GLY A 571 -32.89 -29.07 -16.58
C GLY A 571 -33.18 -28.70 -18.04
N ASN A 572 -34.26 -29.25 -18.60
CA ASN A 572 -34.69 -28.90 -19.95
C ASN A 572 -35.10 -27.42 -20.02
N LEU A 573 -34.56 -26.68 -21.00
CA LEU A 573 -34.74 -25.23 -21.14
C LEU A 573 -36.17 -24.78 -21.45
N ASN A 574 -37.07 -25.68 -21.88
CA ASN A 574 -38.43 -25.31 -22.24
C ASN A 574 -39.16 -24.59 -21.10
N ILE A 575 -39.12 -25.14 -19.88
CA ILE A 575 -39.81 -24.55 -18.72
C ILE A 575 -39.16 -23.24 -18.24
N PRO A 576 -37.81 -23.14 -18.08
CA PRO A 576 -37.16 -21.87 -17.80
C PRO A 576 -37.47 -20.76 -18.81
N VAL A 577 -37.53 -21.07 -20.11
CA VAL A 577 -37.83 -20.09 -21.16
C VAL A 577 -39.29 -19.62 -21.09
N ILE A 578 -40.25 -20.53 -20.87
CA ILE A 578 -41.65 -20.16 -20.64
C ILE A 578 -41.78 -19.25 -19.42
N MET A 579 -41.08 -19.58 -18.32
CA MET A 579 -41.05 -18.75 -17.11
C MET A 579 -40.47 -17.35 -17.37
N ILE A 580 -39.41 -17.23 -18.17
CA ILE A 580 -38.86 -15.94 -18.59
C ILE A 580 -39.92 -15.13 -19.35
N GLY A 581 -40.69 -15.78 -20.23
CA GLY A 581 -41.86 -15.20 -20.89
C GLY A 581 -42.90 -14.64 -19.91
N GLU A 582 -43.30 -15.44 -18.92
CA GLU A 582 -44.25 -15.05 -17.87
C GLU A 582 -43.74 -13.85 -17.05
N LYS A 583 -42.50 -13.94 -16.55
CA LYS A 583 -41.88 -12.87 -15.76
C LYS A 583 -41.69 -11.59 -16.56
N GLY A 584 -41.24 -11.71 -17.82
CA GLY A 584 -41.04 -10.57 -18.71
C GLY A 584 -42.35 -9.85 -19.03
N SER A 585 -43.42 -10.59 -19.31
CA SER A 585 -44.77 -10.06 -19.49
C SER A 585 -45.25 -9.29 -18.27
N HIS A 586 -45.02 -9.82 -17.07
CA HIS A 586 -45.34 -9.13 -15.82
C HIS A 586 -44.57 -7.80 -15.68
N GLU A 587 -43.25 -7.79 -15.91
CA GLU A 587 -42.42 -6.57 -15.83
C GLU A 587 -42.82 -5.50 -16.86
N ILE A 588 -43.32 -5.89 -18.04
CA ILE A 588 -43.86 -4.97 -19.04
C ILE A 588 -45.15 -4.35 -18.49
N ARG A 589 -46.08 -5.18 -18.02
CA ARG A 589 -47.38 -4.73 -17.51
C ARG A 589 -47.22 -3.74 -16.36
N GLU A 590 -46.39 -4.05 -15.37
CA GLU A 590 -46.13 -3.17 -14.23
C GLU A 590 -45.49 -1.84 -14.66
N HIS A 591 -44.51 -1.89 -15.57
CA HIS A 591 -43.82 -0.68 -16.03
C HIS A 591 -44.75 0.30 -16.75
N TRP A 592 -45.66 -0.19 -17.59
CA TRP A 592 -46.61 0.64 -18.32
C TRP A 592 -47.81 1.04 -17.46
N ALA A 593 -48.29 0.17 -16.57
CA ALA A 593 -49.35 0.52 -15.62
C ALA A 593 -48.93 1.68 -14.69
N ALA A 594 -47.66 1.69 -14.27
CA ALA A 594 -47.11 2.77 -13.44
C ALA A 594 -46.98 4.13 -14.17
N GLN A 595 -47.15 4.18 -15.49
CA GLN A 595 -47.11 5.41 -16.28
C GLN A 595 -48.49 6.07 -16.44
N PHE A 596 -49.56 5.42 -15.98
CA PHE A 596 -50.92 5.95 -16.00
C PHE A 596 -51.45 6.16 -14.57
N LEU A 597 -52.33 7.16 -14.38
CA LEU A 597 -53.09 7.32 -13.13
C LEU A 597 -53.95 6.07 -12.87
N VAL A 598 -53.66 5.37 -11.78
CA VAL A 598 -54.43 4.20 -11.32
C VAL A 598 -55.44 4.67 -10.28
N CYS A 599 -56.73 4.65 -10.61
CA CYS A 599 -57.79 5.05 -9.69
C CYS A 599 -58.43 3.84 -8.98
N PRO A 600 -58.90 3.99 -7.72
CA PRO A 600 -59.76 3.01 -7.08
C PRO A 600 -61.07 2.84 -7.86
N GLN A 601 -61.54 1.61 -8.04
CA GLN A 601 -62.78 1.28 -8.78
C GLN A 601 -64.02 2.11 -8.34
N ILE A 602 -64.02 2.60 -7.10
CA ILE A 602 -65.13 3.34 -6.49
C ILE A 602 -65.28 4.75 -7.09
N GLU A 603 -64.20 5.45 -7.47
CA GLU A 603 -64.30 6.83 -7.96
C GLU A 603 -64.97 6.95 -9.34
N TYR A 604 -64.82 5.94 -10.20
CA TYR A 604 -65.38 5.95 -11.56
C TYR A 604 -66.91 5.78 -11.58
N LEU A 605 -67.48 5.07 -10.61
CA LEU A 605 -68.93 4.85 -10.52
C LEU A 605 -69.70 6.09 -10.01
N VAL A 606 -69.03 7.04 -9.37
CA VAL A 606 -69.69 8.11 -8.61
C VAL A 606 -69.67 9.47 -9.32
N ARG A 607 -68.75 9.73 -10.27
CA ARG A 607 -68.70 11.02 -11.00
C ARG A 607 -68.16 10.89 -12.44
N PRO A 608 -69.00 10.80 -13.47
CA PRO A 608 -68.55 11.05 -14.84
C PRO A 608 -68.43 12.57 -15.04
N LYS A 609 -67.22 13.12 -15.15
CA LYS A 609 -67.00 14.52 -15.52
C LYS A 609 -66.42 14.62 -16.94
N GLU A 610 -66.94 15.60 -17.68
CA GLU A 610 -66.76 15.82 -19.12
C GLU A 610 -65.41 16.41 -19.56
N HIS A 611 -64.39 16.55 -18.71
CA HIS A 611 -63.10 17.08 -19.17
C HIS A 611 -61.89 16.30 -18.64
N GLU A 612 -61.27 15.59 -19.60
CA GLU A 612 -59.87 15.20 -19.76
C GLU A 612 -59.07 14.76 -18.53
N GLU A 613 -59.21 13.47 -18.18
CA GLU A 613 -58.09 12.55 -17.94
C GLU A 613 -58.63 11.12 -18.08
N LYS A 614 -58.32 10.43 -19.19
CA LYS A 614 -58.78 9.05 -19.41
C LYS A 614 -58.00 8.11 -18.49
N CYS A 615 -58.68 7.52 -17.51
CA CYS A 615 -58.14 6.42 -16.71
C CYS A 615 -58.10 5.13 -17.55
N PHE A 616 -56.98 4.40 -17.53
CA PHE A 616 -56.80 3.22 -18.39
C PHE A 616 -56.87 1.87 -17.67
N TYR A 617 -56.72 1.81 -16.33
CA TYR A 617 -56.67 0.54 -15.59
C TYR A 617 -57.29 0.63 -14.18
N THR A 618 -57.92 -0.46 -13.72
CA THR A 618 -58.40 -0.61 -12.34
C THR A 618 -57.52 -1.60 -11.58
N LYS A 619 -57.20 -1.31 -10.31
CA LYS A 619 -56.45 -2.21 -9.43
C LYS A 619 -57.40 -3.34 -9.01
N HIS A 620 -57.21 -4.54 -9.54
CA HIS A 620 -57.84 -5.73 -8.97
C HIS A 620 -57.29 -5.94 -7.55
N ILE A 621 -58.19 -5.99 -6.56
CA ILE A 621 -57.88 -6.36 -5.18
C ILE A 621 -57.74 -7.88 -5.08
#